data_AF-G9B4J6-F1
#
_entry.id   AF-G9B4J6-F1
#
_cell.length_a   1.000
_cell.length_b   1.000
_cell.length_c   1.000
_cell.angle_alpha   90.00
_cell.angle_beta   90.00
_cell.angle_gamma   90.00
#
_symmetry.space_group_name_H-M   'P 1'
#
loop_
_entity.id
_entity.type
_entity.pdbx_description
1 polymer ?
#
loop_
_entity_poly.entity_id
_entity_poly.type
_entity_poly.pdbx_seq_one_letter_code
_entity_poly.pdbx_strand_id
1 'polypeptide(L)'
;GLPYWDWTTAFHSLPILVTEPKNNPFHHAMIDVADTKTTRDPRPQLFDDPEEGDKSFFYRQIAFALEQRDFCDFEIQFEMGHNAIHSWVGGPSPYGMSTLHYTAHDPLFYLHHSNTDRIWAMWQA
;
A
#
# COMPACT_ATOMS: atom_id res chain seq x y z
N GLY A 1 -3.02 -10.14 15.62
CA GLY A 1 -3.46 -9.06 14.72
C GLY A 1 -2.44 -8.91 13.61
N LEU A 2 -2.86 -8.41 12.45
CA LEU A 2 -1.93 -8.06 11.38
C LEU A 2 -1.23 -6.74 11.73
N PRO A 3 0.08 -6.59 11.45
CA PRO A 3 0.73 -5.30 11.51
C PRO A 3 0.21 -4.42 10.36
N TYR A 4 0.07 -3.12 10.60
CA TYR A 4 -0.22 -2.14 9.56
C TYR A 4 1.06 -1.40 9.16
N TRP A 5 1.17 -1.08 7.88
CA TRP A 5 2.21 -0.19 7.37
C TRP A 5 1.61 1.20 7.17
N ASP A 6 2.00 2.17 8.01
CA ASP A 6 1.50 3.53 7.92
C ASP A 6 2.20 4.33 6.80
N TRP A 7 1.74 4.11 5.58
CA TRP A 7 2.21 4.80 4.38
C TRP A 7 1.72 6.25 4.28
N THR A 8 0.93 6.76 5.25
CA THR A 8 0.58 8.19 5.31
C THR A 8 1.72 9.03 5.86
N THR A 9 2.62 8.42 6.62
CA THR A 9 3.87 9.06 7.06
C THR A 9 4.94 8.95 5.98
N ALA A 10 5.90 9.88 5.93
CA ALA A 10 6.99 9.80 4.97
C ALA A 10 7.92 8.62 5.27
N PHE A 11 8.35 7.90 4.24
CA PHE A 11 9.26 6.77 4.35
C PHE A 11 10.19 6.71 3.13
N HIS A 12 11.41 6.21 3.33
CA HIS A 12 12.42 6.11 2.26
C HIS A 12 12.64 4.68 1.76
N SER A 13 11.96 3.69 2.36
CA SER A 13 12.05 2.29 1.97
C SER A 13 10.80 1.53 2.41
N LEU A 14 10.55 0.38 1.78
CA LEU A 14 9.52 -0.55 2.24
C LEU A 14 9.86 -1.13 3.63
N PRO A 15 8.86 -1.54 4.43
CA PRO A 15 9.09 -2.09 5.77
C PRO A 15 10.05 -3.27 5.76
N ILE A 16 10.94 -3.34 6.76
CA ILE A 16 11.93 -4.43 6.86
C ILE A 16 11.28 -5.82 6.91
N LEU A 17 10.07 -5.88 7.49
CA LEU A 17 9.26 -7.09 7.54
C LEU A 17 9.04 -7.69 6.15
N VAL A 18 8.98 -6.89 5.09
CA VAL A 18 8.75 -7.37 3.72
C VAL A 18 10.00 -7.35 2.84
N THR A 19 11.12 -6.79 3.31
CA THR A 19 12.36 -6.67 2.52
C THR A 19 13.51 -7.56 2.97
N GLU A 20 13.48 -8.11 4.19
CA GLU A 20 14.52 -9.05 4.65
C GLU A 20 14.58 -10.29 3.74
N PRO A 21 15.70 -10.57 3.04
CA PRO A 21 15.76 -11.63 2.05
C PRO A 21 15.88 -13.04 2.64
N LYS A 22 16.35 -13.19 3.89
CA LYS A 22 16.64 -14.51 4.46
C LYS A 22 15.54 -14.95 5.42
N ASN A 23 15.04 -16.17 5.21
CA ASN A 23 14.07 -16.84 6.09
C ASN A 23 12.85 -15.96 6.43
N ASN A 24 12.36 -15.21 5.45
CA ASN A 24 11.28 -14.25 5.64
C ASN A 24 10.05 -14.64 4.81
N PRO A 25 8.96 -15.12 5.44
CA PRO A 25 7.74 -15.48 4.72
C PRO A 25 6.97 -14.26 4.18
N PHE A 26 7.29 -13.05 4.61
CA PHE A 26 6.68 -11.81 4.11
C PHE A 26 7.41 -11.21 2.90
N HIS A 27 8.57 -11.74 2.53
CA HIS A 27 9.34 -11.21 1.41
C HIS A 27 8.64 -11.49 0.07
N HIS A 28 8.09 -12.69 -0.11
CA HIS A 28 7.42 -13.12 -1.34
C HIS A 28 6.57 -14.37 -1.06
N ALA A 29 5.61 -14.64 -1.93
CA ALA A 29 4.84 -15.89 -1.93
C ALA A 29 4.92 -16.60 -3.28
N MET A 30 4.65 -17.91 -3.30
CA MET A 30 4.44 -18.65 -4.55
C MET A 30 3.02 -18.42 -5.08
N ILE A 31 2.90 -18.33 -6.40
CA ILE A 31 1.65 -18.24 -7.15
C ILE A 31 1.54 -19.54 -7.96
N ASP A 32 0.83 -20.53 -7.42
CA ASP A 32 0.77 -21.88 -7.99
C ASP A 32 0.26 -21.90 -9.44
N VAL A 33 -0.72 -21.04 -9.77
CA VAL A 33 -1.31 -20.97 -11.11
C VAL A 33 -0.38 -20.40 -12.17
N ALA A 34 0.67 -19.68 -11.77
CA ALA A 34 1.64 -19.05 -12.66
C ALA A 34 3.05 -19.63 -12.50
N ASP A 35 3.22 -20.63 -11.63
CA ASP A 35 4.50 -21.28 -11.29
C ASP A 35 5.64 -20.28 -11.04
N THR A 36 5.33 -19.19 -10.32
CA THR A 36 6.27 -18.10 -10.07
C THR A 36 6.08 -17.50 -8.69
N LYS A 37 7.00 -16.64 -8.27
CA LYS A 37 6.91 -15.88 -7.03
C LYS A 37 6.32 -14.51 -7.29
N THR A 38 5.70 -13.93 -6.26
CA THR A 38 5.30 -12.52 -6.29
C THR A 38 6.51 -11.62 -6.48
N THR A 39 6.35 -10.56 -7.26
CA THR A 39 7.41 -9.61 -7.59
C THR A 39 6.97 -8.18 -7.32
N ARG A 40 7.87 -7.38 -6.74
CA ARG A 40 7.66 -5.95 -6.47
C ARG A 40 8.71 -5.16 -7.25
N ASP A 41 8.29 -4.08 -7.90
CA ASP A 41 9.17 -3.15 -8.59
C ASP A 41 8.77 -1.70 -8.22
N PRO A 42 9.12 -1.25 -7.00
CA PRO A 42 8.62 0.01 -6.49
C PRO A 42 9.07 1.21 -7.32
N ARG A 43 8.12 2.08 -7.68
CA ARG A 43 8.41 3.32 -8.40
C ARG A 43 9.11 4.35 -7.50
N PRO A 44 10.05 5.16 -7.99
CA PRO A 44 10.75 6.17 -7.19
C PRO A 44 9.81 7.15 -6.45
N GLN A 45 8.69 7.52 -7.10
CA GLN A 45 7.68 8.42 -6.52
C GLN A 45 7.11 7.92 -5.19
N LEU A 46 7.22 6.62 -4.89
CA LEU A 46 6.83 6.05 -3.61
C LEU A 46 7.64 6.59 -2.43
N PHE A 47 8.88 7.03 -2.67
CA PHE A 47 9.84 7.44 -1.64
C PHE A 47 10.24 8.92 -1.70
N ASP A 48 9.95 9.60 -2.82
CA ASP A 48 10.47 10.93 -3.15
C ASP A 48 9.55 12.10 -2.70
N ASP A 49 8.62 11.88 -1.78
CA ASP A 49 7.75 12.94 -1.23
C ASP A 49 8.32 13.53 0.09
N PRO A 50 8.31 14.87 0.32
CA PRO A 50 7.46 15.85 -0.36
C PRO A 50 8.08 16.95 -1.21
N GLU A 51 7.39 17.28 -2.32
CA GLU A 51 7.56 18.52 -3.08
C GLU A 51 7.14 19.78 -2.28
N GLU A 52 6.24 19.63 -1.29
CA GLU A 52 5.73 20.73 -0.45
C GLU A 52 5.69 20.38 1.05
N GLY A 53 6.71 20.83 1.80
CA GLY A 53 6.76 20.76 3.26
C GLY A 53 6.95 19.35 3.82
N ASP A 54 6.34 19.05 4.97
CA ASP A 54 6.50 17.78 5.69
C ASP A 54 5.40 16.74 5.37
N LYS A 55 4.44 17.08 4.50
CA LYS A 55 3.26 16.24 4.24
C LYS A 55 3.46 15.43 2.96
N SER A 56 3.41 14.11 3.02
CA SER A 56 3.48 13.26 1.83
C SER A 56 2.22 13.38 0.94
N PHE A 57 2.28 12.95 -0.32
CA PHE A 57 1.11 12.79 -1.20
C PHE A 57 0.04 11.95 -0.52
N PHE A 58 0.44 10.83 0.07
CA PHE A 58 -0.45 9.94 0.78
C PHE A 58 -1.12 10.61 1.99
N TYR A 59 -0.37 11.41 2.76
CA TYR A 59 -0.94 12.21 3.83
C TYR A 59 -2.03 13.15 3.30
N ARG A 60 -1.74 13.90 2.23
CA ARG A 60 -2.69 14.86 1.64
C ARG A 60 -3.95 14.17 1.14
N GLN A 61 -3.81 13.04 0.44
CA GLN A 61 -4.95 12.27 -0.07
C GLN A 61 -5.83 11.72 1.06
N ILE A 62 -5.21 11.11 2.08
CA ILE A 62 -5.97 10.55 3.20
C ILE A 62 -6.58 11.65 4.08
N ALA A 63 -5.89 12.76 4.30
CA ALA A 63 -6.47 13.91 5.00
C ALA A 63 -7.73 14.42 4.28
N PHE A 64 -7.69 14.53 2.95
CA PHE A 64 -8.85 14.94 2.15
C PHE A 64 -10.00 13.92 2.22
N ALA A 65 -9.71 12.61 2.20
CA ALA A 65 -10.72 11.58 2.38
C ALA A 65 -11.39 11.70 3.78
N LEU A 66 -10.60 11.89 4.84
CA LEU A 66 -11.10 12.00 6.20
C LEU A 66 -11.93 13.28 6.46
N GLU A 67 -11.83 14.30 5.61
CA GLU A 67 -12.68 15.50 5.66
C GLU A 67 -14.11 15.25 5.14
N GLN A 68 -14.33 14.18 4.38
CA GLN A 68 -15.63 13.87 3.79
C GLN A 68 -16.61 13.36 4.84
N ARG A 69 -17.85 13.87 4.82
CA ARG A 69 -18.92 13.48 5.76
C ARG A 69 -19.86 12.44 5.19
N ASP A 70 -20.02 12.43 3.88
CA ASP A 70 -20.80 11.41 3.18
C ASP A 70 -19.93 10.21 2.88
N PHE A 71 -20.49 9.00 3.03
CA PHE A 71 -19.77 7.76 2.80
C PHE A 71 -19.29 7.63 1.35
N CYS A 72 -20.12 8.01 0.37
CA CYS A 72 -19.77 7.89 -1.04
C CYS A 72 -18.61 8.83 -1.40
N ASP A 73 -18.61 10.06 -0.86
CA ASP A 73 -17.52 11.00 -1.08
C ASP A 73 -16.22 10.52 -0.42
N PHE A 74 -16.30 9.98 0.81
CA PHE A 74 -15.16 9.38 1.51
C PHE A 74 -14.56 8.22 0.70
N GLU A 75 -15.41 7.27 0.29
CA GLU A 75 -14.97 6.01 -0.33
C GLU A 75 -14.20 6.26 -1.63
N ILE A 76 -14.66 7.19 -2.47
CA ILE A 76 -13.97 7.54 -3.72
C ILE A 76 -12.56 8.07 -3.45
N GLN A 77 -12.40 9.01 -2.52
CA GLN A 77 -11.08 9.59 -2.22
C GLN A 77 -10.17 8.57 -1.54
N PHE A 78 -10.74 7.76 -0.66
CA PHE A 78 -10.04 6.72 0.07
C PHE A 78 -9.52 5.62 -0.85
N GLU A 79 -10.34 5.12 -1.77
CA GLU A 79 -9.96 4.09 -2.74
C GLU A 79 -8.85 4.57 -3.69
N MET A 80 -8.88 5.85 -4.08
CA MET A 80 -7.83 6.45 -4.91
C MET A 80 -6.46 6.44 -4.21
N GLY A 81 -6.40 6.80 -2.92
CA GLY A 81 -5.18 6.70 -2.12
C GLY A 81 -4.70 5.27 -1.94
N HIS A 82 -5.62 4.33 -1.70
CA HIS A 82 -5.35 2.89 -1.64
C HIS A 82 -4.74 2.37 -2.96
N ASN A 83 -5.34 2.69 -4.10
CA ASN A 83 -4.90 2.23 -5.42
C ASN A 83 -3.51 2.76 -5.81
N ALA A 84 -3.13 3.95 -5.32
CA ALA A 84 -1.80 4.50 -5.53
C ALA A 84 -0.70 3.60 -4.93
N ILE A 85 -0.92 3.02 -3.73
CA ILE A 85 0.04 2.09 -3.12
C ILE A 85 0.18 0.81 -3.95
N HIS A 86 -0.93 0.20 -4.38
CA HIS A 86 -0.91 -0.96 -5.27
C HIS A 86 -0.08 -0.71 -6.53
N SER A 87 -0.37 0.41 -7.20
CA SER A 87 0.30 0.81 -8.43
C SER A 87 1.79 1.08 -8.24
N TRP A 88 2.16 1.80 -7.17
CA TRP A 88 3.53 2.25 -6.96
C TRP A 88 4.43 1.17 -6.38
N VAL A 89 3.92 0.28 -5.52
CA VAL A 89 4.70 -0.88 -5.04
C VAL A 89 4.90 -1.92 -6.13
N GLY A 90 3.82 -2.24 -6.87
CA GLY A 90 3.88 -3.26 -7.90
C GLY A 90 4.66 -2.81 -9.12
N GLY A 91 4.57 -1.53 -9.48
CA GLY A 91 5.23 -1.00 -10.67
C GLY A 91 4.81 -1.75 -11.94
N PRO A 92 5.73 -1.96 -12.91
CA PRO A 92 5.46 -2.71 -14.13
C PRO A 92 5.41 -4.24 -13.94
N SER A 93 5.58 -4.74 -12.71
CA SER A 93 5.56 -6.17 -12.39
C SER A 93 4.21 -6.82 -12.75
N PRO A 94 4.20 -7.91 -13.54
CA PRO A 94 2.96 -8.62 -13.84
C PRO A 94 2.45 -9.49 -12.68
N TYR A 95 3.29 -9.82 -11.70
CA TYR A 95 2.96 -10.73 -10.57
C TYR A 95 3.05 -10.00 -9.23
N GLY A 96 2.70 -8.72 -9.22
CA GLY A 96 2.84 -7.85 -8.05
C GLY A 96 1.56 -7.13 -7.66
N MET A 97 1.73 -6.23 -6.70
CA MET A 97 0.68 -5.38 -6.12
C MET A 97 -0.09 -4.53 -7.14
N SER A 98 0.47 -4.25 -8.32
CA SER A 98 -0.14 -3.38 -9.34
C SER A 98 -1.22 -4.08 -10.18
N THR A 99 -1.41 -5.39 -9.99
CA THR A 99 -2.36 -6.18 -10.77
C THR A 99 -3.43 -6.79 -9.88
N LEU A 100 -4.71 -6.65 -10.26
CA LEU A 100 -5.82 -7.23 -9.50
C LEU A 100 -5.75 -8.76 -9.44
N HIS A 101 -5.19 -9.40 -10.47
CA HIS A 101 -5.05 -10.85 -10.52
C HIS A 101 -4.07 -11.40 -9.47
N TYR A 102 -3.04 -10.65 -9.11
CA TYR A 102 -1.93 -11.18 -8.30
C TYR A 102 -1.66 -10.42 -7.00
N THR A 103 -2.22 -9.22 -6.81
CA THR A 103 -1.93 -8.36 -5.64
C THR A 103 -2.13 -9.08 -4.30
N ALA A 104 -3.19 -9.88 -4.17
CA ALA A 104 -3.50 -10.60 -2.93
C ALA A 104 -2.52 -11.75 -2.60
N HIS A 105 -1.69 -12.18 -3.54
CA HIS A 105 -0.66 -13.19 -3.27
C HIS A 105 0.54 -12.59 -2.51
N ASP A 106 0.79 -11.29 -2.66
CA ASP A 106 1.94 -10.64 -2.03
C ASP A 106 1.65 -10.39 -0.53
N PRO A 107 2.50 -10.86 0.42
CA PRO A 107 2.26 -10.64 1.84
C PRO A 107 2.14 -9.17 2.27
N LEU A 108 2.71 -8.22 1.51
CA LEU A 108 2.55 -6.79 1.77
C LEU A 108 1.10 -6.33 1.61
N PHE A 109 0.29 -7.02 0.80
CA PHE A 109 -1.14 -6.75 0.64
C PHE A 109 -1.84 -6.61 2.00
N TYR A 110 -1.57 -7.53 2.92
CA TYR A 110 -2.21 -7.54 4.23
C TYR A 110 -1.75 -6.41 5.15
N LEU A 111 -0.49 -5.98 5.06
CA LEU A 111 0.01 -4.82 5.81
C LEU A 111 -0.60 -3.53 5.29
N HIS A 112 -0.73 -3.42 3.97
CA HIS A 112 -1.38 -2.29 3.31
C HIS A 112 -2.87 -2.23 3.69
N HIS A 113 -3.61 -3.33 3.53
CA HIS A 113 -5.03 -3.41 3.88
C HIS A 113 -5.29 -3.26 5.37
N SER A 114 -4.39 -3.71 6.24
CA SER A 114 -4.51 -3.43 7.68
C SER A 114 -4.38 -1.93 8.00
N ASN A 115 -3.63 -1.15 7.22
CA ASN A 115 -3.59 0.31 7.37
C ASN A 115 -4.83 0.97 6.75
N THR A 116 -5.31 0.46 5.62
CA THR A 116 -6.56 0.87 4.98
C THR A 116 -7.74 0.72 5.97
N ASP A 117 -7.92 -0.47 6.55
CA ASP A 117 -8.97 -0.72 7.55
C ASP A 117 -8.83 0.18 8.78
N ARG A 118 -7.59 0.47 9.21
CA ARG A 118 -7.32 1.42 10.30
C ARG A 118 -7.81 2.83 9.96
N ILE A 119 -7.52 3.32 8.75
CA ILE A 119 -7.96 4.66 8.30
C ILE A 119 -9.49 4.71 8.20
N TRP A 120 -10.13 3.65 7.70
CA TRP A 120 -11.60 3.59 7.68
C TRP A 120 -12.17 3.60 9.10
N ALA A 121 -11.59 2.85 10.03
CA ALA A 121 -11.99 2.88 11.43
C ALA A 121 -11.82 4.28 12.07
N MET A 122 -10.80 5.04 11.66
CA MET A 122 -10.63 6.43 12.10
C MET A 122 -11.73 7.36 11.57
N TRP A 123 -12.20 7.15 10.34
CA TRP A 123 -13.32 7.91 9.78
C TRP A 123 -14.65 7.62 10.49
N GLN A 124 -14.84 6.38 10.97
CA GLN A 124 -16.04 5.96 11.69
C GLN A 124 -16.11 6.47 13.14
N ALA A 125 -15.00 6.94 13.71
CA ALA A 125 -14.86 7.31 15.13
C ALA A 125 -15.40 8.71 15.44
#